data_AF-A0A966LUN2-F1
#
_entry.id   AF-A0A966LUN2-F1
#
_cell.length_a   1.000
_cell.length_b   1.000
_cell.length_c   1.000
_cell.angle_alpha   90.00
_cell.angle_beta   90.00
_cell.angle_gamma   90.00
#
_symmetry.space_group_name_H-M   'P 1'
#
loop_
_entity.id
_entity.type
_entity.pdbx_description
1 polymer ?
#
loop_
_entity_poly.entity_id
_entity_poly.type
_entity_poly.pdbx_seq_one_letter_code
_entity_poly.pdbx_strand_id
1 'polypeptide(L)'
;MFKALTQFLLFSLVSILLAVFQFSFISALPAWGQNLYPGVIVIVFIIFFIDLLPALYFILAFGFFLDILSFQFFGVYTLTLTAAALVVYFILKNFLTNRSLYSFLAVMFIFIFIYNFLLAIISFIFLSGSFILGDISFWSSLGWQFFWGGLSAIIFFSPLIFWFKKFKPFFLEKKRLV
;
A
#
# COMPACT_ATOMS: atom_id res chain seq x y z
N MET A 1 13.61 24.65 -8.10
CA MET A 1 12.18 24.75 -7.72
C MET A 1 11.24 24.10 -8.73
N PHE A 2 11.30 24.43 -10.02
CA PHE A 2 10.37 23.88 -11.03
C PHE A 2 10.26 22.34 -11.05
N LYS A 3 11.39 21.60 -11.01
CA LYS A 3 11.36 20.12 -11.03
C LYS A 3 10.61 19.51 -9.83
N ALA A 4 10.79 20.06 -8.63
CA ALA A 4 10.12 19.57 -7.42
C ALA A 4 8.62 19.88 -7.46
N LEU A 5 8.24 21.06 -7.95
CA LEU A 5 6.85 21.44 -8.15
C LEU A 5 6.16 20.52 -9.16
N THR A 6 6.81 20.22 -10.29
CA THR A 6 6.28 19.30 -11.31
C THR A 6 6.12 17.88 -10.75
N GLN A 7 7.08 17.38 -9.99
CA GLN A 7 6.98 16.08 -9.34
C GLN A 7 5.81 16.02 -8.36
N PHE A 8 5.65 17.05 -7.53
CA PHE A 8 4.54 17.13 -6.58
C PHE A 8 3.17 17.15 -7.29
N LEU A 9 3.02 17.98 -8.34
CA LEU A 9 1.80 18.04 -9.13
C LEU A 9 1.47 16.69 -9.78
N LEU A 10 2.48 16.00 -10.32
CA LEU A 10 2.29 14.69 -10.95
C LEU A 10 1.88 13.63 -9.91
N PHE A 11 2.52 13.63 -8.74
CA PHE A 11 2.14 12.76 -7.63
C PHE A 11 0.69 12.98 -7.20
N SER A 12 0.29 14.23 -6.98
CA SER A 12 -1.08 14.57 -6.59
C SER A 12 -2.09 14.15 -7.67
N LEU A 13 -1.78 14.36 -8.94
CA LEU A 13 -2.64 13.97 -10.05
C LEU A 13 -2.81 12.45 -10.12
N VAL A 14 -1.73 11.69 -9.94
CA VAL A 14 -1.79 10.22 -9.89
C VAL A 14 -2.60 9.73 -8.68
N SER A 15 -2.42 10.35 -7.50
CA SER A 15 -3.21 10.03 -6.31
C SER A 15 -4.70 10.28 -6.53
N ILE A 16 -5.06 11.41 -7.15
CA ILE A 16 -6.47 11.74 -7.49
C ILE A 16 -7.04 10.71 -8.45
N LEU A 17 -6.34 10.43 -9.55
CA LEU A 17 -6.81 9.47 -10.55
C LEU A 17 -6.99 8.08 -9.92
N LEU A 18 -6.09 7.65 -9.04
CA LEU A 18 -6.21 6.38 -8.33
C LEU A 18 -7.38 6.37 -7.35
N ALA A 19 -7.63 7.46 -6.63
CA ALA A 19 -8.78 7.56 -5.73
C ALA A 19 -10.11 7.51 -6.49
N VAL A 20 -10.22 8.25 -7.60
CA VAL A 20 -11.39 8.20 -8.49
C VAL A 20 -11.53 6.83 -9.14
N PHE A 21 -10.44 6.22 -9.60
CA PHE A 21 -10.49 4.88 -10.17
C PHE A 21 -10.94 3.82 -9.15
N GLN A 22 -10.45 3.91 -7.91
CA GLN A 22 -10.90 3.07 -6.80
C GLN A 22 -12.40 3.22 -6.56
N PHE A 23 -12.88 4.46 -6.45
CA PHE A 23 -14.25 4.71 -6.07
C PHE A 23 -15.25 4.46 -7.20
N SER A 24 -14.88 4.72 -8.45
CA SER A 24 -15.82 4.62 -9.59
C SER A 24 -15.77 3.28 -10.31
N PHE A 25 -14.59 2.68 -10.50
CA PHE A 25 -14.45 1.45 -11.29
C PHE A 25 -14.36 0.22 -10.41
N ILE A 26 -13.50 0.25 -9.39
CA ILE A 26 -13.23 -0.93 -8.57
C ILE A 26 -14.44 -1.29 -7.71
N SER A 27 -15.14 -0.30 -7.17
CA SER A 27 -16.39 -0.50 -6.41
C SER A 27 -17.49 -1.20 -7.23
N ALA A 28 -17.50 -1.02 -8.55
CA ALA A 28 -18.48 -1.61 -9.47
C ALA A 28 -18.13 -3.04 -9.90
N LEU A 29 -16.94 -3.55 -9.56
CA LEU A 29 -16.56 -4.92 -9.85
C LEU A 29 -17.38 -5.93 -9.02
N PRO A 30 -17.44 -7.21 -9.43
CA PRO A 30 -17.96 -8.29 -8.57
C PRO A 30 -17.13 -8.43 -7.29
N ALA A 31 -17.69 -9.09 -6.27
CA ALA A 31 -17.15 -9.15 -4.90
C ALA A 31 -15.64 -9.43 -4.79
N TRP A 32 -15.08 -10.29 -5.64
CA TRP A 32 -13.64 -10.58 -5.67
C TRP A 32 -12.80 -9.39 -6.17
N GLY A 33 -13.31 -8.58 -7.09
CA GLY A 33 -12.63 -7.43 -7.68
C GLY A 33 -12.74 -6.16 -6.84
N GLN A 34 -13.79 -6.00 -6.04
CA GLN A 34 -13.95 -4.86 -5.12
C GLN A 34 -12.85 -4.78 -4.06
N ASN A 35 -12.21 -5.91 -3.77
CA ASN A 35 -11.10 -6.03 -2.82
C ASN A 35 -9.74 -5.67 -3.42
N LEU A 36 -9.68 -5.20 -4.66
CA LEU A 36 -8.44 -4.68 -5.24
C LEU A 36 -8.24 -3.24 -4.73
N TYR A 37 -7.17 -2.99 -3.99
CA TYR A 37 -6.84 -1.65 -3.47
C TYR A 37 -5.52 -1.15 -4.09
N PRO A 38 -5.55 -0.49 -5.27
CA PRO A 38 -4.36 -0.08 -5.98
C PRO A 38 -3.61 1.02 -5.21
N GLY A 39 -4.30 1.87 -4.45
CA GLY A 39 -3.65 2.88 -3.60
C GLY A 39 -2.80 2.25 -2.51
N VAL A 40 -3.31 1.25 -1.80
CA VAL A 40 -2.57 0.46 -0.79
C VAL A 40 -1.33 -0.17 -1.42
N ILE A 41 -1.51 -0.81 -2.58
CA ILE A 41 -0.42 -1.44 -3.34
C ILE A 41 0.67 -0.41 -3.69
N VAL A 42 0.28 0.75 -4.25
CA VAL A 42 1.22 1.83 -4.62
C VAL A 42 1.96 2.38 -3.40
N ILE A 43 1.28 2.57 -2.27
CA ILE A 43 1.91 3.01 -1.02
C ILE A 43 3.02 2.05 -0.60
N VAL A 44 2.74 0.74 -0.60
CA VAL A 44 3.72 -0.29 -0.25
C VAL A 44 4.90 -0.28 -1.23
N PHE A 45 4.65 -0.12 -2.54
CA PHE A 45 5.71 0.05 -3.53
C PHE A 45 6.60 1.26 -3.25
N ILE A 46 6.01 2.42 -2.94
CA ILE A 46 6.76 3.64 -2.62
C ILE A 46 7.63 3.42 -1.38
N ILE A 47 7.06 2.84 -0.31
CA ILE A 47 7.79 2.54 0.94
C ILE A 47 8.98 1.61 0.68
N PHE A 48 8.78 0.55 -0.11
CA PHE A 48 9.82 -0.46 -0.33
C PHE A 48 10.95 0.03 -1.25
N PHE A 49 10.62 0.66 -2.38
CA PHE A 49 11.60 1.04 -3.40
C PHE A 49 12.20 2.43 -3.18
N ILE A 50 11.42 3.38 -2.65
CA ILE A 50 11.83 4.77 -2.48
C ILE A 50 12.18 5.03 -1.01
N ASP A 51 11.21 5.45 -0.20
CA ASP A 51 11.33 5.70 1.24
C ASP A 51 9.94 6.06 1.85
N LEU A 52 9.88 6.31 3.16
CA LEU A 52 8.66 6.71 3.88
C LEU A 52 8.11 8.08 3.46
N LEU A 53 8.98 9.08 3.33
CA LEU A 53 8.54 10.47 3.15
C LEU A 53 7.72 10.70 1.86
N PRO A 54 8.11 10.16 0.69
CA PRO A 54 7.26 10.19 -0.51
C PRO A 54 5.96 9.41 -0.34
N ALA A 55 5.96 8.31 0.44
CA ALA A 55 4.76 7.55 0.72
C ALA A 55 3.78 8.37 1.57
N LEU A 56 4.27 9.14 2.55
CA LEU A 56 3.44 10.03 3.36
C LEU A 56 2.79 11.12 2.53
N TYR A 57 3.50 11.75 1.58
CA TYR A 57 2.87 12.72 0.67
C TYR A 57 1.78 12.08 -0.20
N PHE A 58 2.05 10.87 -0.69
CA PHE A 58 1.04 10.12 -1.45
C PHE A 58 -0.17 9.78 -0.59
N ILE A 59 0.04 9.32 0.66
CA ILE A 59 -1.03 9.01 1.62
C ILE A 59 -1.84 10.25 1.95
N LEU A 60 -1.20 11.41 2.17
CA LEU A 60 -1.91 12.65 2.44
C LEU A 60 -2.83 13.03 1.28
N ALA A 61 -2.35 12.95 0.03
CA ALA A 61 -3.20 13.24 -1.12
C ALA A 61 -4.28 12.17 -1.29
N PHE A 62 -3.89 10.90 -1.42
CA PHE A 62 -4.81 9.78 -1.69
C PHE A 62 -5.82 9.57 -0.56
N GLY A 63 -5.37 9.57 0.68
CA GLY A 63 -6.21 9.43 1.88
C GLY A 63 -7.21 10.58 2.00
N PHE A 64 -6.79 11.83 1.76
CA PHE A 64 -7.69 12.98 1.76
C PHE A 64 -8.82 12.82 0.75
N PHE A 65 -8.53 12.35 -0.47
CA PHE A 65 -9.57 12.10 -1.46
C PHE A 65 -10.48 10.92 -1.09
N LEU A 66 -9.93 9.85 -0.50
CA LEU A 66 -10.77 8.76 0.02
C LEU A 66 -11.68 9.23 1.16
N ASP A 67 -11.18 10.07 2.06
CA ASP A 67 -11.96 10.65 3.15
C ASP A 67 -13.12 11.50 2.62
N ILE A 68 -12.92 12.25 1.53
CA ILE A 68 -13.98 13.03 0.86
C ILE A 68 -15.01 12.11 0.18
N LEU A 69 -14.56 11.07 -0.53
CA LEU A 69 -15.43 10.23 -1.36
C LEU A 69 -16.18 9.15 -0.57
N SER A 70 -15.65 8.71 0.57
CA SER A 70 -16.17 7.57 1.34
C SER A 70 -17.40 7.89 2.20
N PHE A 71 -17.72 9.17 2.41
CA PHE A 71 -18.75 9.63 3.36
C PHE A 71 -18.56 9.08 4.80
N GLN A 72 -17.35 8.64 5.16
CA GLN A 72 -16.99 8.28 6.52
C GLN A 72 -16.49 9.49 7.32
N PHE A 73 -16.18 9.29 8.59
CA PHE A 73 -15.53 10.33 9.40
C PHE A 73 -14.25 10.82 8.70
N PHE A 74 -14.15 12.13 8.51
CA PHE A 74 -13.04 12.72 7.77
C PHE A 74 -11.71 12.45 8.49
N GLY A 75 -10.76 11.85 7.78
CA GLY A 75 -9.43 11.52 8.29
C GLY A 75 -9.24 10.05 8.64
N VAL A 76 -10.28 9.19 8.59
CA VAL A 76 -10.16 7.75 8.88
C VAL A 76 -9.16 7.09 7.94
N TYR A 77 -9.28 7.30 6.63
CA TYR A 77 -8.39 6.69 5.65
C TYR A 77 -6.97 7.26 5.77
N THR A 78 -6.86 8.58 5.91
CA THR A 78 -5.54 9.22 6.06
C THR A 78 -4.80 8.74 7.31
N LEU A 79 -5.47 8.64 8.46
CA LEU A 79 -4.87 8.17 9.71
C LEU A 79 -4.50 6.68 9.66
N THR A 80 -5.41 5.82 9.18
CA THR A 80 -5.16 4.37 9.09
C THR A 80 -4.02 4.03 8.14
N LEU A 81 -3.98 4.64 6.95
CA LEU A 81 -2.90 4.44 5.98
C LEU A 81 -1.57 4.96 6.52
N THR A 82 -1.56 6.10 7.21
CA THR A 82 -0.35 6.66 7.81
C THR A 82 0.19 5.75 8.90
N ALA A 83 -0.67 5.28 9.81
CA ALA A 83 -0.28 4.35 10.88
C ALA A 83 0.27 3.03 10.30
N ALA A 84 -0.41 2.44 9.31
CA ALA A 84 0.06 1.24 8.63
C ALA A 84 1.43 1.46 7.94
N ALA A 85 1.62 2.60 7.28
CA ALA A 85 2.89 2.96 6.64
C ALA A 85 4.04 3.08 7.64
N LEU A 86 3.81 3.71 8.80
CA LEU A 86 4.81 3.86 9.85
C LEU A 86 5.25 2.50 10.41
N VAL A 87 4.29 1.62 10.72
CA VAL A 87 4.61 0.28 11.26
C VAL A 87 5.39 -0.55 10.24
N VAL A 88 4.94 -0.57 8.99
CA VAL A 88 5.59 -1.34 7.92
C VAL A 88 6.98 -0.78 7.60
N TYR A 89 7.16 0.53 7.62
CA TYR A 89 8.46 1.14 7.45
C TYR A 89 9.43 0.77 8.59
N PHE A 90 8.95 0.81 9.84
CA PHE A 90 9.71 0.36 10.99
C PHE A 90 10.15 -1.11 10.85
N ILE A 91 9.24 -1.99 10.43
CA ILE A 91 9.55 -3.41 10.20
C ILE A 91 10.58 -3.57 9.07
N LEU A 92 10.38 -2.85 7.96
CA LEU A 92 11.28 -2.89 6.81
C LEU A 92 12.70 -2.44 7.17
N LYS A 93 12.85 -1.41 8.00
CA LYS A 93 14.17 -0.86 8.37
C LYS A 93 14.89 -1.67 9.44
N ASN A 94 14.17 -2.24 10.40
CA ASN A 94 14.78 -2.90 11.56
C ASN A 94 14.86 -4.43 11.43
N PHE A 95 13.93 -5.07 10.73
CA PHE A 95 13.85 -6.53 10.68
C PHE A 95 14.20 -7.12 9.30
N LEU A 96 13.96 -6.38 8.22
CA LEU A 96 14.15 -6.88 6.85
C LEU A 96 15.48 -6.37 6.26
N THR A 97 16.57 -7.09 6.56
CA THR A 97 17.92 -6.79 6.07
C THR A 97 18.07 -7.03 4.56
N ASN A 98 17.41 -8.07 4.04
CA ASN A 98 17.45 -8.39 2.61
C ASN A 98 16.27 -7.76 1.89
N ARG A 99 16.54 -6.96 0.86
CA ARG A 99 15.48 -6.49 -0.04
C ARG A 99 15.27 -7.55 -1.14
N SER A 100 14.41 -8.52 -0.86
CA SER A 100 14.03 -9.62 -1.77
C SER A 100 12.52 -9.60 -2.04
N LEU A 101 12.06 -10.47 -2.94
CA LEU A 101 10.61 -10.64 -3.21
C LEU A 101 9.87 -11.08 -1.94
N TYR A 102 10.49 -11.93 -1.12
CA TYR A 102 9.92 -12.39 0.14
C TYR A 102 9.71 -11.24 1.12
N SER A 103 10.70 -10.37 1.27
CA SER A 103 10.59 -9.18 2.10
C SER A 103 9.52 -8.23 1.57
N PHE A 104 9.39 -8.11 0.25
CA PHE A 104 8.36 -7.28 -0.36
C PHE A 104 6.94 -7.83 -0.11
N LEU A 105 6.74 -9.13 -0.27
CA LEU A 105 5.48 -9.82 0.04
C LEU A 105 5.13 -9.69 1.53
N ALA A 106 6.11 -9.87 2.43
CA ALA A 106 5.90 -9.70 3.86
C ALA A 106 5.42 -8.29 4.21
N VAL A 107 6.10 -7.26 3.68
CA VAL A 107 5.71 -5.85 3.84
C VAL A 107 4.30 -5.60 3.31
N MET A 108 3.95 -6.14 2.13
CA MET A 108 2.62 -6.02 1.54
C MET A 108 1.54 -6.62 2.44
N PHE A 109 1.72 -7.85 2.90
CA PHE A 109 0.73 -8.51 3.76
C PHE A 109 0.61 -7.86 5.12
N ILE A 110 1.72 -7.46 5.74
CA ILE A 110 1.69 -6.74 7.01
C ILE A 110 0.97 -5.40 6.84
N PHE A 111 1.22 -4.67 5.76
CA PHE A 111 0.52 -3.41 5.48
C PHE A 111 -0.98 -3.62 5.35
N ILE A 112 -1.40 -4.56 4.50
CA ILE A 112 -2.82 -4.88 4.27
C ILE A 112 -3.47 -5.29 5.59
N PHE A 113 -2.82 -6.14 6.39
CA PHE A 113 -3.35 -6.58 7.67
C PHE A 113 -3.55 -5.41 8.63
N ILE A 114 -2.51 -4.60 8.86
CA ILE A 114 -2.57 -3.48 9.80
C ILE A 114 -3.60 -2.45 9.34
N TYR A 115 -3.63 -2.11 8.06
CA TYR A 115 -4.60 -1.17 7.50
C TYR A 115 -6.05 -1.62 7.77
N ASN A 116 -6.41 -2.86 7.39
CA ASN A 116 -7.77 -3.35 7.58
C ASN A 116 -8.12 -3.51 9.07
N PHE A 117 -7.17 -3.95 9.88
CA PHE A 117 -7.37 -4.11 11.32
C PHE A 117 -7.62 -2.77 12.00
N LEU A 118 -6.83 -1.74 11.69
CA LEU A 118 -7.05 -0.39 12.20
C LEU A 118 -8.38 0.20 11.72
N LEU A 119 -8.71 0.00 10.44
CA LEU A 119 -9.98 0.46 9.88
C LEU A 119 -11.17 -0.20 10.60
N ALA A 120 -11.10 -1.50 10.89
CA ALA A 120 -12.12 -2.23 11.65
C ALA A 120 -12.26 -1.75 13.10
N ILE A 121 -11.16 -1.40 13.77
CA ILE A 121 -11.19 -0.83 15.12
C ILE A 121 -11.83 0.55 15.12
N ILE A 122 -11.42 1.42 14.19
CA ILE A 122 -11.94 2.79 14.12
C ILE A 122 -13.43 2.76 13.75
N SER A 123 -13.83 1.94 12.79
CA SER A 123 -15.25 1.80 12.44
C SER A 123 -16.08 1.29 13.61
N PHE A 124 -15.57 0.36 14.41
CA PHE A 124 -16.25 -0.08 15.64
C PHE A 124 -16.45 1.07 16.65
N ILE A 125 -15.43 1.92 16.85
CA ILE A 125 -15.49 3.05 17.78
C ILE A 125 -16.49 4.12 17.31
N PHE A 126 -16.50 4.45 16.02
CA PHE A 126 -17.25 5.60 15.49
C PHE A 126 -18.64 5.27 14.93
N LEU A 127 -18.87 4.05 14.42
CA LEU A 127 -20.11 3.69 13.73
C LEU A 127 -21.08 2.88 14.60
N SER A 128 -20.78 2.64 15.88
CA SER A 128 -21.65 1.94 16.83
C SER A 128 -22.18 0.59 16.31
N GLY A 129 -21.37 -0.09 15.50
CA GLY A 129 -21.74 -1.29 14.76
C GLY A 129 -21.36 -2.59 15.48
N SER A 130 -21.80 -3.72 14.90
CA SER A 130 -21.33 -5.05 15.30
C SER A 130 -19.82 -5.17 15.10
N PHE A 131 -19.19 -6.04 15.90
CA PHE A 131 -17.74 -6.26 15.84
C PHE A 131 -17.36 -6.95 14.51
N ILE A 132 -16.93 -6.15 13.53
CA ILE A 132 -16.64 -6.58 12.14
C ILE A 132 -15.57 -7.68 12.08
N LEU A 133 -14.61 -7.67 13.00
CA LEU A 133 -13.54 -8.70 13.06
C LEU A 133 -14.08 -10.12 13.33
N GLY A 134 -15.30 -10.24 13.88
CA GLY A 134 -15.97 -11.53 14.08
C GLY A 134 -16.72 -12.04 12.85
N ASP A 135 -16.89 -11.22 11.82
CA ASP A 135 -17.64 -11.57 10.61
C ASP A 135 -16.74 -12.32 9.60
N ILE A 136 -17.27 -13.39 9.01
CA ILE A 136 -16.62 -14.14 7.93
C ILE A 136 -16.36 -13.25 6.70
N SER A 137 -17.20 -12.24 6.48
CA SER A 137 -17.05 -11.29 5.37
C SER A 137 -15.73 -10.51 5.46
N PHE A 138 -15.31 -10.12 6.66
CA PHE A 138 -14.06 -9.41 6.91
C PHE A 138 -12.86 -10.28 6.50
N TRP A 139 -12.82 -11.53 6.97
CA TRP A 139 -11.73 -12.46 6.68
C TRP A 139 -11.68 -12.83 5.19
N SER A 140 -12.84 -12.95 4.55
CA SER A 140 -12.93 -13.16 3.10
C SER A 140 -12.38 -11.97 2.32
N SER A 141 -12.75 -10.74 2.68
CA SER A 141 -12.21 -9.51 2.08
C SER A 141 -10.69 -9.42 2.24
N LEU A 142 -10.19 -9.67 3.46
CA LEU A 142 -8.77 -9.67 3.75
C LEU A 142 -8.01 -10.70 2.90
N GLY A 143 -8.56 -11.90 2.75
CA GLY A 143 -8.00 -12.94 1.88
C GLY A 143 -7.88 -12.51 0.41
N TRP A 144 -8.91 -11.86 -0.13
CA TRP A 144 -8.87 -11.30 -1.48
C TRP A 144 -7.87 -10.15 -1.61
N GLN A 145 -7.77 -9.29 -0.60
CA GLN A 145 -6.78 -8.22 -0.60
C GLN A 145 -5.34 -8.77 -0.57
N PHE A 146 -5.07 -9.81 0.23
CA PHE A 146 -3.78 -10.51 0.19
C PHE A 146 -3.52 -11.16 -1.17
N PHE A 147 -4.52 -11.80 -1.78
CA PHE A 147 -4.37 -12.36 -3.11
C PHE A 147 -3.97 -11.30 -4.14
N TRP A 148 -4.71 -10.18 -4.21
CA TRP A 148 -4.40 -9.10 -5.16
C TRP A 148 -3.08 -8.39 -4.85
N GLY A 149 -2.77 -8.16 -3.57
CA GLY A 149 -1.49 -7.60 -3.13
C GLY A 149 -0.31 -8.50 -3.47
N GLY A 150 -0.45 -9.81 -3.24
CA GLY A 150 0.56 -10.81 -3.55
C GLY A 150 0.76 -10.98 -5.07
N LEU A 151 -0.32 -11.06 -5.83
CA LEU A 151 -0.29 -11.11 -7.29
C LEU A 151 0.42 -9.87 -7.86
N SER A 152 0.03 -8.68 -7.41
CA SER A 152 0.64 -7.42 -7.81
C SER A 152 2.12 -7.39 -7.44
N ALA A 153 2.48 -7.89 -6.26
CA ALA A 153 3.86 -7.94 -5.83
C ALA A 153 4.69 -8.84 -6.76
N ILE A 154 4.22 -10.03 -7.10
CA ILE A 154 4.92 -10.95 -8.01
C ILE A 154 5.09 -10.34 -9.41
N ILE A 155 4.02 -9.75 -9.96
CA ILE A 155 4.03 -9.20 -11.32
C ILE A 155 4.96 -7.99 -11.43
N PHE A 156 4.87 -7.04 -10.49
CA PHE A 156 5.57 -5.77 -10.61
C PHE A 156 6.97 -5.76 -10.00
N PHE A 157 7.33 -6.73 -9.15
CA PHE A 157 8.65 -6.74 -8.51
C PHE A 157 9.81 -6.76 -9.52
N SER A 158 9.76 -7.65 -10.52
CA SER A 158 10.84 -7.77 -11.51
C SER A 158 11.01 -6.51 -12.37
N PRO A 159 9.94 -5.94 -12.99
CA PRO A 159 10.03 -4.67 -13.71
C PRO A 159 10.57 -3.52 -12.85
N LEU A 160 10.14 -3.43 -11.58
CA LEU A 160 10.53 -2.32 -10.71
C LEU A 160 11.97 -2.43 -10.22
N ILE A 161 12.48 -3.64 -9.96
CA ILE A 161 13.92 -3.82 -9.70
C ILE A 161 14.73 -3.31 -10.88
N PHE A 162 14.35 -3.69 -12.09
CA PHE A 162 15.05 -3.29 -13.31
C PHE A 162 15.04 -1.76 -13.47
N TRP A 163 13.91 -1.11 -13.22
CA TRP A 163 13.79 0.35 -13.31
C TRP A 163 14.63 1.05 -12.24
N PHE A 164 14.45 0.71 -10.97
CA PHE A 164 15.12 1.41 -9.88
C PHE A 164 16.61 1.10 -9.78
N LYS A 165 17.10 0.02 -10.42
CA LYS A 165 18.51 -0.45 -10.41
C LYS A 165 19.14 -0.52 -9.01
N LYS A 166 18.31 -0.53 -7.96
CA LYS A 166 18.73 -0.40 -6.54
C LYS A 166 19.23 -1.72 -5.96
N PHE A 167 18.98 -2.82 -6.66
CA PHE A 167 19.33 -4.16 -6.23
C PHE A 167 20.50 -4.62 -7.08
N LYS A 168 21.72 -4.54 -6.54
CA LYS A 168 22.85 -5.21 -7.17
C LYS A 168 22.61 -6.73 -7.12
N PRO A 169 22.87 -7.47 -8.20
CA PRO A 169 22.79 -8.92 -8.16
C PRO A 169 23.80 -9.43 -7.12
N PHE A 170 23.29 -10.09 -6.07
CA PHE A 170 24.10 -10.76 -5.05
C PHE A 170 24.77 -12.05 -5.58
N PHE A 171 24.46 -12.44 -6.83
CA PHE A 171 25.06 -13.59 -7.47
C PHE A 171 26.50 -13.30 -7.90
N LEU A 172 27.40 -13.59 -6.95
CA LEU A 172 28.79 -14.02 -7.14
C LEU A 172 29.60 -13.12 -8.10
N GLU A 173 30.40 -12.22 -7.51
CA GLU A 173 31.65 -11.83 -8.13
C GLU A 173 32.42 -13.12 -8.48
N LYS A 174 32.49 -13.45 -9.77
CA LYS A 174 33.31 -14.53 -10.26
C LYS A 174 34.75 -14.14 -9.94
N LYS A 175 35.27 -14.58 -8.79
CA LYS A 175 36.69 -14.55 -8.47
C LYS A 175 37.39 -15.22 -9.65
N ARG A 176 38.00 -14.43 -10.53
CA ARG A 176 39.00 -14.95 -11.46
C ARG A 176 40.13 -15.42 -10.55
N LEU A 177 40.21 -16.73 -10.36
CA LEU A 177 41.44 -17.35 -9.89
C LEU A 177 42.44 -17.10 -11.02
N VAL A 178 43.33 -16.13 -10.79
CA VAL A 178 44.59 -15.98 -11.49
C VAL A 178 45.59 -16.86 -10.76
#